data_AF-A0A9Q0NXV8-F1
#
_entry.id   AF-A0A9Q0NXV8-F1
#
_cell.length_a   1.000
_cell.length_b   1.000
_cell.length_c   1.000
_cell.angle_alpha   90.00
_cell.angle_beta   90.00
_cell.angle_gamma   90.00
#
_symmetry.space_group_name_H-M   'P 1'
#
loop_
_entity.id
_entity.type
_entity.pdbx_description
1 polymer ?
#
loop_
_entity_poly.entity_id
_entity_poly.type
_entity_poly.pdbx_seq_one_letter_code
_entity_poly.pdbx_strand_id
1 'polypeptide(L)'
;MNSQIGPPPPKRTSLAHKRGSTTSRKSSSSMAPTPSENGGTSSHGGNTSKPSSPDAPSRMAARRVNAALLTDANALLSGIVTDKDISARVIAEGLRPEQTTVSKIMTRNPIFVNSDSLAIEALQKMVQG
;
A
#
# COMPACT_ATOMS: atom_id res chain seq x y z
N MET A 1 34.65 38.14 20.11
CA MET A 1 33.55 37.21 19.76
C MET A 1 34.17 36.03 19.03
N ASN A 2 34.41 34.92 19.72
CA ASN A 2 35.04 33.73 19.14
C ASN A 2 34.02 32.96 18.30
N SER A 3 34.26 32.89 16.99
CA SER A 3 33.48 32.07 16.05
C SER A 3 34.05 30.66 16.02
N GLN A 4 33.34 29.71 16.64
CA GLN A 4 33.72 28.31 16.71
C GLN A 4 33.29 27.61 15.41
N ILE A 5 34.27 27.20 14.59
CA ILE A 5 34.05 26.43 13.35
C ILE A 5 34.03 24.94 13.73
N GLY A 6 32.89 24.28 13.54
CA GLY A 6 32.74 22.85 13.80
C GLY A 6 33.52 21.95 12.82
N PRO A 7 33.82 20.69 13.17
CA PRO A 7 34.63 19.80 12.35
C PRO A 7 33.89 19.35 11.06
N PRO A 8 34.62 19.05 9.97
CA PRO A 8 34.03 18.66 8.69
C PRO A 8 33.43 17.24 8.73
N PRO A 9 32.41 16.95 7.88
CA PRO A 9 31.76 15.64 7.83
C PRO A 9 32.64 14.55 7.21
N PRO A 10 32.46 13.26 7.59
CA PRO A 10 33.26 12.16 7.09
C PRO A 10 32.95 11.80 5.63
N LYS A 11 33.99 11.45 4.86
CA LYS A 11 33.90 11.04 3.45
C LYS A 11 33.34 9.61 3.33
N ARG A 12 32.26 9.44 2.56
CA ARG A 12 31.69 8.12 2.21
C ARG A 12 32.66 7.34 1.33
N THR A 13 33.17 6.22 1.84
CA THR A 13 33.86 5.21 1.05
C THR A 13 32.83 4.26 0.42
N SER A 14 32.89 4.05 -0.89
CA SER A 14 32.03 3.11 -1.60
C SER A 14 32.61 1.70 -1.49
N LEU A 15 31.94 0.82 -0.74
CA LEU A 15 32.27 -0.62 -0.74
C LEU A 15 31.72 -1.30 -2.00
N ALA A 16 32.64 -2.03 -2.64
CA ALA A 16 32.51 -2.68 -3.93
C ALA A 16 31.52 -3.87 -3.92
N HIS A 17 30.83 -4.04 -5.05
CA HIS A 17 29.98 -5.20 -5.33
C HIS A 17 30.84 -6.44 -5.63
N LYS A 18 30.56 -7.53 -4.92
CA LYS A 18 31.23 -8.82 -5.04
C LYS A 18 30.79 -9.51 -6.35
N ARG A 19 31.75 -9.75 -7.25
CA ARG A 19 31.58 -10.53 -8.49
C ARG A 19 31.43 -12.01 -8.12
N GLY A 20 30.40 -12.68 -8.65
CA GLY A 20 30.24 -14.13 -8.59
C GLY A 20 30.08 -14.69 -10.00
N SER A 21 31.11 -15.36 -10.50
CA SER A 21 31.04 -16.25 -11.66
C SER A 21 32.03 -17.38 -11.47
N THR A 22 31.57 -18.64 -11.50
CA THR A 22 32.24 -19.76 -12.17
C THR A 22 31.42 -21.05 -12.02
N THR A 23 31.56 -21.86 -13.06
CA THR A 23 30.77 -23.00 -13.49
C THR A 23 31.37 -24.36 -13.07
N SER A 24 30.50 -25.38 -13.02
CA SER A 24 30.74 -26.81 -13.26
C SER A 24 31.53 -27.63 -12.21
N ARG A 25 30.93 -28.76 -11.75
CA ARG A 25 31.37 -30.13 -12.08
C ARG A 25 30.43 -31.20 -11.51
N LYS A 26 30.26 -32.27 -12.30
CA LYS A 26 29.37 -33.43 -12.17
C LYS A 26 30.21 -34.70 -11.91
N SER A 27 29.79 -35.57 -11.00
CA SER A 27 30.22 -36.98 -10.82
C SER A 27 29.45 -37.57 -9.61
N SER A 28 28.44 -38.45 -9.71
CA SER A 28 28.34 -39.89 -10.07
C SER A 28 28.54 -40.90 -8.92
N SER A 29 27.56 -41.82 -8.75
CA SER A 29 27.47 -43.09 -7.93
C SER A 29 27.32 -42.95 -6.40
N SER A 30 26.57 -43.75 -5.60
CA SER A 30 25.69 -44.95 -5.74
C SER A 30 24.98 -45.25 -4.37
N MET A 31 23.77 -45.86 -4.40
CA MET A 31 22.93 -46.65 -3.41
C MET A 31 23.30 -46.70 -1.89
N ALA A 32 22.42 -46.75 -0.85
CA ALA A 32 21.01 -47.13 -0.59
C ALA A 32 20.52 -46.52 0.78
N PRO A 33 19.28 -46.75 1.30
CA PRO A 33 18.51 -45.78 2.11
C PRO A 33 18.60 -45.91 3.64
N THR A 34 18.29 -44.81 4.35
CA THR A 34 17.95 -44.78 5.80
C THR A 34 16.54 -44.22 6.00
N PRO A 35 15.69 -44.76 6.90
CA PRO A 35 14.42 -44.14 7.24
C PRO A 35 14.65 -43.13 8.37
N SER A 36 14.35 -41.84 8.12
CA SER A 36 14.35 -40.83 9.19
C SER A 36 13.02 -40.08 9.17
N GLU A 37 12.39 -40.10 10.34
CA GLU A 37 11.07 -39.55 10.65
C GLU A 37 11.08 -38.01 10.76
N ASN A 38 9.87 -37.46 10.58
CA ASN A 38 9.38 -36.12 10.91
C ASN A 38 9.65 -34.94 9.96
N GLY A 39 8.55 -34.37 9.46
CA GLY A 39 8.52 -33.04 8.87
C GLY A 39 7.18 -32.77 8.16
N GLY A 40 6.21 -32.22 8.89
CA GLY A 40 4.90 -31.87 8.36
C GLY A 40 4.99 -30.92 7.17
N THR A 41 4.27 -31.24 6.10
CA THR A 41 3.98 -30.30 5.02
C THR A 41 2.48 -30.01 5.07
N SER A 42 2.13 -28.99 5.85
CA SER A 42 0.84 -28.33 5.69
C SER A 42 0.85 -27.64 4.32
N SER A 43 0.28 -28.33 3.33
CA SER A 43 -0.04 -27.76 2.03
C SER A 43 -1.16 -26.72 2.18
N HIS A 44 -0.83 -25.54 2.71
CA HIS A 44 -1.67 -24.37 2.51
C HIS A 44 -1.38 -23.84 1.11
N GLY A 45 -2.04 -24.44 0.13
CA GLY A 45 -2.18 -23.87 -1.21
C GLY A 45 -2.90 -22.54 -1.12
N GLY A 46 -2.14 -21.47 -0.92
CA GLY A 46 -2.64 -20.12 -1.00
C GLY A 46 -3.00 -19.82 -2.44
N ASN A 47 -4.29 -19.84 -2.76
CA ASN A 47 -4.82 -19.19 -3.94
C ASN A 47 -4.44 -17.71 -3.84
N THR A 48 -3.31 -17.33 -4.44
CA THR A 48 -2.98 -15.92 -4.68
C THR A 48 -3.85 -15.48 -5.85
N SER A 49 -5.10 -15.12 -5.54
CA SER A 49 -5.90 -14.31 -6.43
C SER A 49 -5.09 -13.04 -6.71
N LYS A 50 -4.52 -12.99 -7.92
CA LYS A 50 -3.86 -11.82 -8.48
C LYS A 50 -4.69 -10.59 -8.10
N PRO A 51 -4.14 -9.57 -7.41
CA PRO A 51 -4.90 -8.35 -7.15
C PRO A 51 -5.18 -7.70 -8.51
N SER A 52 -6.39 -7.88 -9.02
CA SER A 52 -6.75 -7.52 -10.40
C SER A 52 -6.95 -6.01 -10.59
N SER A 53 -6.78 -5.20 -9.56
CA SER A 53 -6.69 -3.75 -9.65
C SER A 53 -5.99 -3.20 -8.40
N PRO A 54 -5.15 -2.14 -8.50
CA PRO A 54 -4.61 -1.47 -7.32
C PRO A 54 -5.75 -0.96 -6.43
N ASP A 55 -5.62 -1.16 -5.13
CA ASP A 55 -6.54 -0.66 -4.13
C ASP A 55 -6.58 0.89 -4.13
N ALA A 56 -7.59 1.49 -3.48
CA ALA A 56 -7.76 2.93 -3.48
C ALA A 56 -6.51 3.69 -2.98
N PRO A 57 -5.85 3.30 -1.87
CA PRO A 57 -4.63 3.97 -1.41
C PRO A 57 -3.50 3.92 -2.44
N SER A 58 -3.25 2.77 -3.08
CA SER A 58 -2.21 2.65 -4.10
C SER A 58 -2.51 3.53 -5.32
N ARG A 59 -3.79 3.61 -5.73
CA ARG A 59 -4.22 4.49 -6.84
C ARG A 59 -4.06 5.97 -6.50
N MET A 60 -4.40 6.36 -5.26
CA MET A 60 -4.24 7.73 -4.77
C MET A 60 -2.76 8.14 -4.78
N ALA A 61 -1.88 7.28 -4.26
CA ALA A 61 -0.44 7.49 -4.25
C ALA A 61 0.14 7.61 -5.67
N ALA A 62 -0.22 6.68 -6.57
CA ALA A 62 0.26 6.68 -7.96
C ALA A 62 -0.17 7.95 -8.73
N ARG A 63 -1.36 8.49 -8.42
CA ARG A 63 -1.90 9.70 -9.07
C ARG A 63 -1.54 10.99 -8.33
N ARG A 64 -0.90 10.91 -7.16
CA ARG A 64 -0.59 12.05 -6.29
C ARG A 64 -1.83 12.87 -5.93
N VAL A 65 -2.92 12.18 -5.59
CA VAL A 65 -4.18 12.79 -5.11
C VAL A 65 -4.45 12.36 -3.68
N ASN A 66 -5.15 13.21 -2.91
CA ASN A 66 -5.45 12.99 -1.50
C ASN A 66 -6.86 12.44 -1.25
N ALA A 67 -7.70 12.34 -2.29
CA ALA A 67 -9.05 11.83 -2.20
C ALA A 67 -9.42 10.98 -3.41
N ALA A 68 -10.32 10.02 -3.19
CA ALA A 68 -10.95 9.25 -4.24
C ALA A 68 -12.46 9.16 -4.01
N LEU A 69 -13.24 9.37 -5.07
CA LEU A 69 -14.68 9.12 -5.07
C LEU A 69 -14.94 7.63 -5.28
N LEU A 70 -15.91 7.11 -4.55
CA LEU A 70 -16.39 5.73 -4.67
C LEU A 70 -17.75 5.73 -5.33
N THR A 71 -17.93 4.80 -6.26
CA THR A 71 -19.23 4.50 -6.86
C THR A 71 -19.69 3.11 -6.46
N ASP A 72 -20.99 2.91 -6.38
CA ASP A 72 -21.58 1.60 -6.18
C ASP A 72 -21.74 0.84 -7.51
N ALA A 73 -22.37 -0.34 -7.47
CA ALA A 73 -22.63 -1.16 -8.65
C ALA A 73 -23.56 -0.48 -9.68
N ASN A 74 -24.32 0.53 -9.27
CA ASN A 74 -25.21 1.31 -10.14
C ASN A 74 -24.53 2.56 -10.71
N ALA A 75 -23.21 2.70 -10.52
CA ALA A 75 -22.42 3.88 -10.87
C ALA A 75 -22.86 5.17 -10.16
N LEU A 76 -23.53 5.06 -9.02
CA LEU A 76 -23.91 6.20 -8.19
C LEU A 76 -22.82 6.52 -7.17
N LEU A 77 -22.63 7.80 -6.85
CA LEU A 77 -21.68 8.24 -5.83
C LEU A 77 -22.07 7.68 -4.45
N SER A 78 -21.27 6.75 -3.94
CA SER A 78 -21.51 6.06 -2.66
C SER A 78 -20.69 6.63 -1.51
N GLY A 79 -19.54 7.23 -1.82
CA GLY A 79 -18.68 7.81 -0.79
C GLY A 79 -17.46 8.53 -1.32
N ILE A 80 -16.70 9.08 -0.39
CA ILE A 80 -15.36 9.64 -0.60
C ILE A 80 -14.41 9.05 0.44
N VAL A 81 -13.19 8.71 0.03
CA VAL A 81 -12.11 8.33 0.94
C VAL A 81 -10.97 9.31 0.78
N THR A 82 -10.38 9.73 1.89
CA THR A 82 -9.21 10.62 1.96
C THR A 82 -8.02 9.93 2.62
N ASP A 83 -6.82 10.50 2.44
CA ASP A 83 -5.64 10.12 3.22
C ASP A 83 -5.86 10.23 4.74
N LYS A 84 -6.66 11.21 5.18
CA LYS A 84 -7.10 11.36 6.57
C LYS A 84 -7.97 10.18 7.01
N ASP A 85 -8.88 9.69 6.19
CA ASP A 85 -9.69 8.51 6.54
C ASP A 85 -8.83 7.26 6.69
N ILE A 86 -7.85 7.07 5.81
CA ILE A 86 -6.88 5.96 5.91
C ILE A 86 -6.07 6.11 7.20
N SER A 87 -5.52 7.29 7.47
CA SER A 87 -4.71 7.55 8.65
C SER A 87 -5.50 7.36 9.94
N ALA A 88 -6.70 7.93 10.02
CA ALA A 88 -7.50 7.95 11.24
C ALA A 88 -8.26 6.63 11.49
N ARG A 89 -8.76 5.96 10.45
CA ARG A 89 -9.64 4.78 10.62
C ARG A 89 -8.95 3.45 10.34
N VAL A 90 -7.74 3.46 9.76
CA VAL A 90 -6.93 2.24 9.56
C VAL A 90 -5.71 2.27 10.48
N ILE A 91 -4.84 3.28 10.31
CA ILE A 91 -3.54 3.31 10.99
C ILE A 91 -3.71 3.57 12.48
N ALA A 92 -4.44 4.61 12.87
CA ALA A 92 -4.64 4.95 14.28
C ALA A 92 -5.40 3.86 15.06
N GLU A 93 -6.29 3.14 14.38
CA GLU A 93 -7.06 2.01 14.94
C GLU A 93 -6.31 0.67 14.88
N GLY A 94 -5.09 0.64 14.34
CA GLY A 94 -4.29 -0.58 14.22
C GLY A 94 -4.88 -1.65 13.29
N LEU A 95 -5.77 -1.26 12.36
CA LEU A 95 -6.36 -2.19 11.41
C LEU A 95 -5.37 -2.56 10.31
N ARG A 96 -5.47 -3.79 9.83
CA ARG A 96 -4.66 -4.27 8.71
C ARG A 96 -5.19 -3.71 7.38
N PRO A 97 -4.40 -2.97 6.59
CA PRO A 97 -4.84 -2.42 5.30
C PRO A 97 -5.33 -3.51 4.34
N GLU A 98 -4.62 -4.64 4.28
CA GLU A 98 -4.98 -5.76 3.39
C GLU A 98 -6.32 -6.43 3.74
N GLN A 99 -6.83 -6.22 4.95
CA GLN A 99 -8.10 -6.79 5.44
C GLN A 99 -9.20 -5.72 5.60
N THR A 100 -8.88 -4.44 5.35
CA THR A 100 -9.81 -3.33 5.57
C THR A 100 -10.37 -2.85 4.24
N THR A 101 -11.67 -3.03 4.03
CA THR A 101 -12.34 -2.55 2.83
C THR A 101 -12.53 -1.04 2.87
N VAL A 102 -12.41 -0.39 1.71
CA VAL A 102 -12.59 1.08 1.60
C VAL A 102 -13.99 1.52 2.03
N SER A 103 -15.02 0.68 1.78
CA SER A 103 -16.41 0.96 2.18
C SER A 103 -16.63 1.00 3.71
N LYS A 104 -15.70 0.45 4.50
CA LYS A 104 -15.69 0.54 5.97
C LYS A 104 -15.15 1.87 6.48
N ILE A 105 -14.22 2.50 5.74
CA ILE A 105 -13.50 3.70 6.19
C ILE A 105 -13.91 4.97 5.45
N MET A 106 -14.63 4.87 4.33
CA MET A 106 -15.08 6.04 3.57
C MET A 106 -16.07 6.91 4.35
N THR A 107 -16.17 8.17 3.97
CA THR A 107 -17.31 9.02 4.30
C THR A 107 -18.45 8.67 3.33
N ARG A 108 -19.57 8.17 3.86
CA ARG A 108 -20.74 7.74 3.08
C ARG A 108 -21.64 8.93 2.77
N ASN A 109 -22.38 8.83 1.67
CA ASN A 109 -23.44 9.78 1.29
C ASN A 109 -22.95 11.25 1.28
N PRO A 110 -21.87 11.58 0.55
CA PRO A 110 -21.37 12.95 0.50
C PRO A 110 -22.42 13.89 -0.07
N ILE A 111 -22.50 15.10 0.46
CA ILE A 111 -23.27 16.19 -0.15
C ILE A 111 -22.56 16.62 -1.43
N PHE A 112 -23.29 16.71 -2.53
CA PHE A 112 -22.76 17.11 -3.83
C PHE A 112 -23.67 18.13 -4.52
N VAL A 113 -23.13 18.73 -5.58
CA VAL A 113 -23.84 19.61 -6.52
C VAL A 113 -23.68 19.07 -7.93
N ASN A 114 -24.59 19.45 -8.82
CA ASN A 114 -24.49 19.09 -10.22
C ASN A 114 -23.51 20.03 -10.95
N SER A 115 -23.09 19.64 -12.15
CA SER A 115 -22.18 20.46 -12.97
C SER A 115 -22.81 21.77 -13.47
N ASP A 116 -24.13 21.84 -13.50
CA ASP A 116 -24.94 23.00 -13.91
C ASP A 116 -25.41 23.86 -12.73
N SER A 117 -25.20 23.42 -11.48
CA SER A 117 -25.50 24.20 -10.28
C SER A 117 -24.66 25.48 -10.22
N LEU A 118 -25.25 26.55 -9.67
CA LEU A 118 -24.51 27.79 -9.43
C LEU A 118 -23.45 27.60 -8.35
N ALA A 119 -22.31 28.28 -8.48
CA ALA A 119 -21.24 28.25 -7.48
C ALA A 119 -21.74 28.66 -6.07
N ILE A 120 -22.73 29.56 -6.01
CA ILE A 120 -23.32 29.98 -4.74
C ILE A 120 -24.09 28.85 -4.04
N GLU A 121 -24.76 27.97 -4.79
CA GLU A 121 -25.44 26.80 -4.23
C GLU A 121 -24.43 25.83 -3.62
N ALA A 122 -23.29 25.62 -4.30
CA ALA A 122 -22.20 24.81 -3.77
C ALA A 122 -21.65 25.39 -2.47
N LEU A 123 -21.38 26.70 -2.42
CA LEU A 123 -20.92 27.39 -1.22
C LEU A 123 -21.94 27.29 -0.08
N GLN A 124 -23.24 27.47 -0.36
CA GLN A 124 -24.29 27.35 0.64
C GLN A 124 -24.33 25.94 1.24
N LYS A 125 -24.23 24.89 0.42
CA LYS A 125 -24.13 23.51 0.92
C LYS A 125 -22.88 23.28 1.76
N MET A 126 -21.73 23.84 1.37
CA MET A 126 -20.49 23.71 2.15
C MET A 126 -20.57 24.36 3.55
N VAL A 127 -21.33 25.46 3.68
CA VAL A 127 -21.48 26.18 4.96
C VAL A 127 -22.49 25.49 5.89
N GLN A 128 -23.53 24.87 5.33
CA GLN A 128 -24.57 24.19 6.11
C GLN A 128 -24.07 22.86 6.71
N GLY A 129 -23.07 22.23 6.08
CA GLY A 129 -22.63 20.88 6.40
C GLY A 129 -23.66 19.84 5.99
#